data_AF-A0AAD9TTC9-F1
#
_entry.id   AF-A0AAD9TTC9-F1
#
_cell.length_a   1.000
_cell.length_b   1.000
_cell.length_c   1.000
_cell.angle_alpha   90.00
_cell.angle_beta   90.00
_cell.angle_gamma   90.00
#
_symmetry.space_group_name_H-M   'P 1'
#
loop_
_entity.id
_entity.type
_entity.pdbx_description
1 polymer ?
#
loop_
_entity_poly.entity_id
_entity_poly.type
_entity_poly.pdbx_seq_one_letter_code
_entity_poly.pdbx_strand_id
1 'polypeptide(L)'
;MNRIGNVDEIFGPINESYFLIKRMGGIVATSYKAGDKFYINPSKLLPLSIFLTPPKGMPMGGRGGRGKDRGGDRGGGASFHGRGAPHCS
;
A
#
# COMPACT_ATOMS: atom_id res chain seq x y z
N MET A 1 -11.09 4.54 35.19
CA MET A 1 -11.56 4.37 33.80
C MET A 1 -11.88 2.90 33.58
N ASN A 2 -13.15 2.56 33.37
CA ASN A 2 -13.57 1.16 33.22
C ASN A 2 -13.52 0.73 31.76
N ARG A 3 -12.92 -0.44 31.52
CA ARG A 3 -12.87 -1.06 30.20
C ARG A 3 -14.23 -1.63 29.85
N ILE A 4 -14.75 -1.26 28.68
CA ILE A 4 -16.11 -1.62 28.24
C ILE A 4 -16.12 -2.92 27.42
N GLY A 5 -15.07 -3.13 26.63
CA GLY A 5 -14.99 -4.23 25.69
C GLY A 5 -13.87 -4.06 24.70
N ASN A 6 -13.90 -4.90 23.67
CA ASN A 6 -13.01 -4.82 22.52
C ASN A 6 -13.83 -4.49 21.27
N VAL A 7 -13.22 -3.81 20.31
CA VAL A 7 -13.80 -3.60 18.98
C VAL A 7 -13.77 -4.93 18.23
N ASP A 8 -14.92 -5.32 17.67
CA ASP A 8 -15.09 -6.56 16.92
C ASP A 8 -15.05 -6.30 15.41
N GLU A 9 -15.82 -5.31 14.95
CA GLU A 9 -15.99 -5.02 13.52
C GLU A 9 -16.07 -3.51 13.25
N ILE A 10 -15.60 -3.10 12.08
CA ILE A 10 -15.65 -1.73 11.57
C ILE A 10 -16.40 -1.75 10.23
N PHE A 11 -17.42 -0.93 10.09
CA PHE A 11 -18.28 -0.90 8.90
C PHE A 11 -18.75 0.52 8.57
N GLY A 12 -19.46 0.68 7.45
CA GLY A 12 -19.94 1.97 6.97
C GLY A 12 -18.97 2.68 6.01
N PRO A 13 -19.38 3.81 5.42
CA PRO A 13 -18.53 4.61 4.54
C PRO A 13 -17.37 5.24 5.32
N ILE A 14 -16.26 5.53 4.64
CA ILE A 14 -15.05 6.12 5.26
C ILE A 14 -15.33 7.44 5.98
N ASN A 15 -16.30 8.22 5.50
CA ASN A 15 -16.65 9.51 6.10
C ASN A 15 -17.47 9.36 7.39
N GLU A 16 -18.18 8.23 7.55
CA GLU A 16 -19.08 7.95 8.67
C GLU A 16 -18.96 6.47 9.06
N SER A 17 -17.79 6.11 9.59
CA SER A 17 -17.53 4.73 10.02
C SER A 17 -18.21 4.41 11.34
N TYR A 18 -18.77 3.21 11.43
CA TYR A 18 -19.39 2.64 12.62
C TYR A 18 -18.54 1.48 13.16
N PHE A 19 -18.65 1.25 14.47
CA PHE A 19 -17.90 0.22 15.19
C PHE A 19 -18.83 -0.70 15.97
N LEU A 20 -18.63 -2.01 15.86
CA LEU A 20 -19.25 -3.01 16.72
C LEU A 20 -18.32 -3.30 17.90
N ILE A 21 -18.84 -3.26 19.13
CA ILE A 21 -18.07 -3.52 20.35
C ILE A 21 -18.57 -4.83 20.98
N LYS A 22 -17.65 -5.80 21.12
CA LYS A 22 -17.84 -6.96 21.98
C LYS A 22 -17.68 -6.52 23.44
N ARG A 23 -18.82 -6.36 24.11
CA ARG A 23 -18.91 -5.96 25.51
C ARG A 23 -18.38 -7.06 26.43
N MET A 24 -17.74 -6.65 27.52
CA MET A 24 -17.38 -7.55 28.61
C MET A 24 -18.59 -7.84 29.51
N GLY A 25 -18.53 -8.96 30.23
CA GLY A 25 -19.58 -9.37 31.17
C GLY A 25 -19.91 -8.28 32.19
N GLY A 26 -21.20 -8.11 32.46
CA GLY A 26 -21.70 -7.10 33.40
C GLY A 26 -21.96 -5.72 32.78
N ILE A 27 -21.66 -5.51 31.49
CA ILE A 27 -21.91 -4.24 30.81
C ILE A 27 -23.14 -4.33 29.92
N VAL A 28 -24.13 -3.49 30.20
CA VAL A 28 -25.40 -3.43 29.48
C VAL A 28 -25.36 -2.29 28.47
N ALA A 29 -25.51 -2.57 27.18
CA ALA A 29 -25.43 -1.55 26.12
C ALA A 29 -26.53 -0.49 26.24
N THR A 30 -27.71 -0.87 26.74
CA THR A 30 -28.86 0.02 26.86
C THR A 30 -28.72 1.04 27.99
N SER A 31 -27.70 0.95 28.85
CA SER A 31 -27.43 1.97 29.87
C SER A 31 -26.76 3.22 29.31
N TYR A 32 -26.18 3.15 28.12
CA TYR A 32 -25.54 4.29 27.45
C TYR A 32 -26.55 5.08 26.63
N LYS A 33 -26.36 6.39 26.57
CA LYS A 33 -27.22 7.31 25.80
C LYS A 33 -26.50 7.80 24.56
N ALA A 34 -27.27 8.25 23.57
CA ALA A 34 -26.71 8.94 22.42
C ALA A 34 -25.92 10.18 22.89
N GLY A 35 -24.69 10.32 22.40
CA GLY A 35 -23.78 11.40 22.80
C GLY A 35 -22.72 11.00 23.83
N ASP A 36 -22.83 9.82 24.46
CA ASP A 36 -21.78 9.31 25.33
C ASP A 36 -20.49 9.05 24.53
N LYS A 37 -19.36 9.57 25.05
CA LYS A 37 -18.07 9.49 24.38
C LYS A 37 -17.31 8.25 24.83
N PHE A 38 -16.83 7.49 23.85
CA PHE A 38 -15.96 6.34 24.08
C PHE A 38 -14.54 6.70 23.69
N TYR A 39 -13.58 6.14 24.43
CA TYR A 39 -12.15 6.37 24.21
C TYR A 39 -11.46 5.05 23.94
N ILE A 40 -10.49 5.09 23.02
CA ILE A 40 -9.61 3.97 22.70
C ILE A 40 -8.17 4.42 22.87
N ASN A 41 -7.29 3.46 23.20
CA ASN A 41 -5.86 3.74 23.27
C ASN A 41 -5.35 4.16 21.87
N PRO A 42 -4.59 5.26 21.74
CA PRO A 42 -4.08 5.73 20.46
C PRO A 42 -3.20 4.68 19.74
N SER A 43 -2.54 3.79 20.48
CA SER A 43 -1.73 2.71 19.93
C SER A 43 -2.54 1.61 19.21
N LYS A 44 -3.87 1.65 19.33
CA LYS A 44 -4.80 0.73 18.67
C LYS A 44 -5.45 1.33 17.42
N LEU A 45 -5.05 2.55 17.04
CA LEU A 45 -5.52 3.21 15.82
C LEU A 45 -4.67 2.75 14.64
N LEU A 46 -5.33 2.44 13.52
CA LEU A 46 -4.68 2.11 12.26
C LEU A 46 -4.74 3.33 11.32
N PRO A 47 -3.67 3.61 10.54
CA PRO A 47 -3.69 4.67 9.53
C PRO A 47 -4.78 4.43 8.47
N LEU A 48 -5.56 5.47 8.15
CA LEU A 48 -6.62 5.40 7.13
C LEU A 48 -6.09 4.98 5.75
N SER A 49 -4.84 5.30 5.42
CA SER A 49 -4.21 4.95 4.15
C SER A 49 -4.14 3.44 3.88
N ILE A 50 -4.25 2.59 4.91
CA ILE A 50 -4.28 1.13 4.74
C ILE A 50 -5.64 0.67 4.18
N PHE A 51 -6.71 1.40 4.49
CA PHE A 51 -8.07 1.09 4.04
C PHE A 51 -8.43 1.77 2.72
N LEU A 52 -7.64 2.77 2.30
CA LEU A 52 -7.78 3.38 0.98
C LEU A 52 -7.06 2.51 -0.04
N THR A 53 -7.79 2.07 -1.07
CA THR A 53 -7.15 1.49 -2.26
C THR A 53 -6.19 2.54 -2.80
N PRO A 54 -4.88 2.24 -2.92
CA PRO A 54 -3.94 3.22 -3.41
C PRO A 54 -4.42 3.70 -4.79
N PRO A 55 -4.36 5.02 -5.06
CA PRO A 55 -4.75 5.53 -6.35
C PRO A 55 -3.97 4.80 -7.44
N LYS A 56 -4.67 4.37 -8.50
CA LYS A 56 -4.05 3.69 -9.64
C LYS A 56 -2.86 4.51 -10.13
N GLY A 57 -1.66 3.94 -10.06
CA GLY A 57 -0.42 4.57 -10.51
C GLY A 57 0.58 4.95 -9.42
N MET A 58 0.24 4.82 -8.13
CA MET A 58 1.24 4.96 -7.06
C MET A 58 2.12 3.71 -7.02
N PRO A 59 3.45 3.79 -7.27
CA PRO A 59 4.32 2.64 -7.14
C PRO A 59 4.39 2.26 -5.65
N MET A 60 3.70 1.19 -5.27
CA MET A 60 3.94 0.50 -4.01
C MET A 60 5.43 0.21 -3.93
N GLY A 61 6.12 0.83 -2.96
CA GLY A 61 7.57 0.95 -2.86
C GLY A 61 8.32 -0.30 -3.30
N GLY A 62 8.66 -0.35 -4.59
CA GLY A 62 9.53 -1.34 -5.18
C GLY A 62 10.94 -1.00 -4.75
N ARG A 63 11.41 -1.66 -3.69
CA ARG A 63 12.84 -1.79 -3.42
C ARG A 63 13.44 -2.62 -4.55
N GLY A 64 13.77 -1.96 -5.65
CA GLY A 64 14.14 -2.60 -6.90
C GLY A 64 14.68 -1.63 -7.92
N GLY A 65 15.60 -0.75 -7.50
CA GLY A 65 16.52 -0.12 -8.44
C GLY A 65 17.40 -1.20 -9.07
N ARG A 66 16.95 -1.78 -10.19
CA ARG A 66 17.78 -2.58 -11.09
C ARG A 66 17.02 -2.82 -12.38
N GLY A 67 17.33 -2.04 -13.40
CA GLY A 67 16.52 -2.02 -14.62
C GLY A 67 17.25 -1.75 -15.93
N LYS A 68 18.58 -1.84 -15.96
CA LYS A 68 19.43 -1.91 -17.16
C LYS A 68 19.27 -0.75 -18.15
N ASP A 69 20.26 0.12 -18.10
CA ASP A 69 20.89 0.74 -19.27
C ASP A 69 21.08 -0.34 -20.35
N ARG A 70 20.13 -0.45 -21.28
CA ARG A 70 20.31 -1.23 -22.51
C ARG A 70 20.96 -0.32 -23.54
N GLY A 71 22.22 0.01 -23.28
CA GLY A 71 23.20 0.18 -24.35
C GLY A 71 23.23 -1.15 -25.12
N GLY A 72 22.85 -1.08 -26.38
CA GLY A 72 22.63 -2.24 -27.22
C GLY A 72 22.66 -1.81 -28.66
N ASP A 73 23.83 -1.36 -29.10
CA ASP A 73 24.22 -1.19 -30.49
C ASP A 73 23.87 -2.46 -31.27
N ARG A 74 22.80 -2.39 -32.05
CA ARG A 74 22.43 -3.43 -33.01
C ARG A 74 21.91 -2.81 -34.29
N GLY A 75 22.64 -3.08 -35.36
CA GLY A 75 22.24 -2.83 -36.74
C GLY A 75 22.87 -1.54 -37.27
N GLY A 76 23.98 -1.59 -37.98
CA GLY A 76 24.17 -2.41 -39.18
C GLY A 76 23.99 -1.48 -40.38
N GLY A 77 25.06 -0.80 -40.77
CA GLY A 77 25.02 0.17 -41.86
C GLY A 77 26.43 0.54 -42.34
N ALA A 78 26.76 0.03 -43.52
CA ALA A 78 27.75 0.57 -44.46
C ALA A 78 29.22 0.67 -44.00
N SER A 79 30.05 -0.26 -44.48
CA SER A 79 31.48 0.00 -44.72
C SER A 79 31.97 -0.85 -45.89
N PHE A 80 31.59 -0.47 -47.10
CA PHE A 80 32.26 -0.86 -48.34
C PHE A 80 33.47 0.06 -48.55
N HIS A 81 34.61 -0.22 -47.92
CA HIS A 81 35.87 0.43 -48.29
C HIS A 81 37.05 -0.51 -48.02
N GLY A 82 37.81 -0.83 -49.08
CA GLY A 82 39.23 -1.09 -48.91
C GLY A 82 39.73 -2.49 -49.27
N ARG A 83 39.54 -2.90 -50.52
CA ARG A 83 40.61 -3.43 -51.40
C ARG A 83 41.60 -4.40 -50.74
N GLY A 84 41.26 -5.69 -50.73
CA GLY A 84 42.26 -6.75 -50.77
C GLY A 84 42.95 -6.78 -52.13
N ALA A 85 44.27 -6.90 -52.12
CA ALA A 85 45.11 -7.22 -53.27
C ALA A 85 46.30 -8.07 -52.77
N PRO A 86 46.89 -8.95 -53.62
CA PRO A 86 47.07 -10.35 -53.27
C PRO A 86 48.53 -10.85 -53.18
N HIS A 87 48.69 -11.98 -52.47
CA HIS A 87 49.58 -13.15 -52.67
C HIS A 87 51.15 -13.04 -52.66
N CYS A 88 51.74 -14.13 -52.12
CA CYS A 88 53.10 -14.74 -52.24
C CYS A 88 54.33 -13.86 -51.94
N SER A 89 55.41 -14.31 -51.28
CA SER A 89 55.95 -15.64 -50.92
C SER A 89 56.59 -15.57 -49.53
#